data_AF-A0A1S8B951-F1
#
_entry.id   AF-A0A1S8B951-F1
#
_cell.length_a   1.000
_cell.length_b   1.000
_cell.length_c   1.000
_cell.angle_alpha   90.00
_cell.angle_beta   90.00
_cell.angle_gamma   90.00
#
_symmetry.space_group_name_H-M   'P 1'
#
loop_
_entity.id
_entity.type
_entity.pdbx_description
1 polymer ?
#
loop_
_entity_poly.entity_id
_entity_poly.type
_entity_poly.pdbx_seq_one_letter_code
_entity_poly.pdbx_strand_id
1 'polypeptide(L)'
;MAYAVGLYSIAEKYQVSELKEQAWRAFMDDAVRGQGWRHPDFPSVVARVFETTPESDKRLRCVALAIVKTRLKYFTRNPAFVEEMDAIDGFWAAFAQYSATWPWMELYRCRTCGEVMMNLPWEEDTSAPACWGCHAVDDHRAWRANMVKYDPNEEEEKEEAERAAKRQRMD
;
A
#
# COMPACT_ATOMS: atom_id res chain seq x y z
N MET A 1 -5.83 -5.80 -8.77
CA MET A 1 -6.08 -4.59 -7.94
C MET A 1 -7.32 -3.80 -8.34
N ALA A 2 -7.55 -3.52 -9.64
CA ALA A 2 -8.67 -2.68 -10.11
C ALA A 2 -10.06 -3.12 -9.62
N TYR A 3 -10.28 -4.44 -9.49
CA TYR A 3 -11.52 -5.00 -8.94
C TYR A 3 -11.81 -4.51 -7.51
N ALA A 4 -10.80 -4.52 -6.63
CA ALA A 4 -10.95 -4.07 -5.26
C ALA A 4 -11.28 -2.57 -5.16
N VAL A 5 -10.66 -1.74 -6.01
CA VAL A 5 -11.01 -0.31 -6.11
C VAL A 5 -12.46 -0.12 -6.57
N GLY A 6 -12.92 -0.90 -7.56
CA GLY A 6 -14.30 -0.89 -8.02
C GLY A 6 -15.30 -1.28 -6.92
N LEU A 7 -15.03 -2.38 -6.21
CA LEU A 7 -15.83 -2.80 -5.06
C LEU A 7 -15.87 -1.73 -3.97
N TYR A 8 -14.74 -1.08 -3.69
CA TYR A 8 -14.66 -0.02 -2.69
C TYR A 8 -15.56 1.15 -3.04
N SER A 9 -15.53 1.59 -4.30
CA SER A 9 -16.39 2.67 -4.81
C SER A 9 -17.88 2.30 -4.76
N ILE A 10 -18.22 1.05 -5.08
CA ILE A 10 -19.59 0.53 -4.94
C ILE A 10 -20.01 0.55 -3.47
N ALA A 11 -19.17 0.03 -2.57
CA ALA A 11 -19.44 0.00 -1.15
C ALA A 11 -19.62 1.39 -0.56
N GLU A 12 -18.83 2.36 -1.00
CA GLU A 12 -18.99 3.77 -0.64
C GLU A 12 -20.34 4.33 -1.14
N LYS A 13 -20.66 4.10 -2.41
CA LYS A 13 -21.91 4.58 -3.00
C LYS A 13 -23.16 4.06 -2.27
N TYR A 14 -23.13 2.80 -1.83
CA TYR A 14 -24.24 2.16 -1.13
C TYR A 14 -24.10 2.16 0.39
N GLN A 15 -23.06 2.82 0.93
CA GLN A 15 -22.80 2.93 2.38
C GLN A 15 -22.74 1.57 3.09
N VAL A 16 -22.09 0.59 2.44
CA VAL A 16 -21.89 -0.77 3.00
C VAL A 16 -20.51 -0.85 3.64
N SER A 17 -20.42 -0.50 4.92
CA SER A 17 -19.16 -0.35 5.67
C SER A 17 -18.28 -1.61 5.64
N GLU A 18 -18.86 -2.78 5.85
CA GLU A 18 -18.12 -4.05 5.89
C GLU A 18 -17.54 -4.41 4.52
N LEU A 19 -18.28 -4.14 3.44
CA LEU A 19 -17.79 -4.37 2.08
C LEU A 19 -16.67 -3.39 1.73
N LYS A 20 -16.81 -2.13 2.16
CA LYS A 20 -15.79 -1.08 1.97
C LYS A 20 -14.50 -1.46 2.68
N GLU A 21 -14.61 -1.96 3.90
CA GLU A 21 -13.49 -2.50 4.68
C GLU A 21 -12.81 -3.69 3.99
N GLN A 22 -13.59 -4.68 3.55
CA GLN A 22 -13.07 -5.86 2.85
C GLN A 22 -12.40 -5.49 1.53
N ALA A 23 -12.98 -4.58 0.75
CA ALA A 23 -12.42 -4.12 -0.51
C ALA A 23 -11.09 -3.39 -0.31
N TRP A 24 -10.98 -2.57 0.74
CA TRP A 24 -9.74 -1.90 1.08
C TRP A 24 -8.65 -2.88 1.53
N ARG A 25 -9.00 -3.89 2.33
CA ARG A 25 -8.07 -4.96 2.72
C ARG A 25 -7.58 -5.74 1.50
N ALA A 26 -8.50 -6.13 0.61
CA ALA A 26 -8.15 -6.82 -0.63
C ALA A 26 -7.23 -5.98 -1.53
N PHE A 27 -7.47 -4.65 -1.60
CA PHE A 27 -6.57 -3.75 -2.31
C PHE A 27 -5.18 -3.71 -1.67
N MET A 28 -5.10 -3.55 -0.34
CA MET A 28 -3.81 -3.50 0.35
C MET A 28 -3.03 -4.81 0.18
N ASP A 29 -3.69 -5.95 0.34
CA ASP A 29 -3.05 -7.25 0.23
C ASP A 29 -2.51 -7.50 -1.19
N ASP A 30 -3.32 -7.28 -2.22
CA ASP A 30 -2.92 -7.45 -3.61
C ASP A 30 -1.83 -6.44 -4.02
N ALA A 31 -2.02 -5.16 -3.66
CA ALA A 31 -1.10 -4.10 -4.03
C ALA A 31 0.23 -4.17 -3.28
N VAL A 32 0.30 -4.80 -2.09
CA VAL A 32 1.54 -4.88 -1.29
C VAL A 32 2.12 -6.30 -1.29
N ARG A 33 1.37 -7.31 -0.83
CA ARG A 33 1.84 -8.72 -0.77
C ARG A 33 1.83 -9.37 -2.14
N GLY A 34 0.75 -9.19 -2.89
CA GLY A 34 0.61 -9.69 -4.25
C GLY A 34 1.58 -9.05 -5.25
N GLN A 35 2.37 -8.07 -4.80
CA GLN A 35 3.24 -7.25 -5.64
C GLN A 35 2.50 -6.60 -6.81
N GLY A 36 1.20 -6.33 -6.65
CA GLY A 36 0.36 -5.75 -7.70
C GLY A 36 0.94 -4.43 -8.22
N TRP A 37 1.65 -3.67 -7.38
CA TRP A 37 2.37 -2.46 -7.77
C TRP A 37 3.36 -2.64 -8.94
N ARG A 38 3.85 -3.87 -9.22
CA ARG A 38 4.71 -4.20 -10.36
C ARG A 38 3.95 -4.38 -11.66
N HIS A 39 2.64 -4.59 -11.58
CA HIS A 39 1.83 -4.88 -12.74
C HIS A 39 1.73 -3.61 -13.63
N PRO A 40 1.79 -3.75 -14.97
CA PRO A 40 1.74 -2.58 -15.86
C PRO A 40 0.49 -1.70 -15.73
N ASP A 41 -0.60 -2.24 -15.16
CA ASP A 41 -1.85 -1.51 -14.93
C ASP A 41 -1.87 -0.70 -13.63
N PHE A 42 -0.84 -0.79 -12.79
CA PHE A 42 -0.79 -0.09 -11.52
C PHE A 42 -0.99 1.44 -11.65
N PRO A 43 -0.36 2.14 -12.61
CA PRO A 43 -0.64 3.57 -12.84
C PRO A 43 -2.13 3.87 -13.02
N SER A 44 -2.82 3.09 -13.87
CA SER A 44 -4.24 3.25 -14.14
C SER A 44 -5.12 2.90 -12.94
N VAL A 45 -4.66 1.97 -12.10
CA VAL A 45 -5.30 1.69 -10.81
C VAL A 45 -5.18 2.89 -9.87
N VAL A 46 -4.03 3.58 -9.83
CA VAL A 46 -3.86 4.80 -9.04
C VAL A 46 -4.77 5.92 -9.56
N ALA A 47 -4.84 6.13 -10.87
CA ALA A 47 -5.76 7.08 -11.48
C ALA A 47 -7.22 6.80 -11.04
N ARG A 48 -7.65 5.55 -11.15
CA ARG A 48 -8.98 5.13 -10.72
C ARG A 48 -9.22 5.35 -9.22
N VAL A 49 -8.22 5.16 -8.36
CA VAL A 49 -8.35 5.49 -6.94
C VAL A 49 -8.67 6.98 -6.76
N PHE A 50 -7.93 7.87 -7.43
CA PHE A 50 -8.16 9.32 -7.32
C PHE A 50 -9.53 9.73 -7.88
N GLU A 51 -9.95 9.13 -8.99
CA GLU A 51 -11.25 9.39 -9.63
C GLU A 51 -12.45 8.90 -8.82
N THR A 52 -12.34 7.72 -8.18
CA THR A 52 -13.50 7.02 -7.61
C THR A 52 -13.66 7.17 -6.10
N THR A 53 -12.65 7.69 -5.39
CA THR A 53 -12.76 7.98 -3.96
C THR A 53 -12.97 9.47 -3.71
N PRO A 54 -13.97 9.87 -2.92
CA PRO A 54 -14.14 11.26 -2.50
C PRO A 54 -12.90 11.81 -1.78
N GLU A 55 -12.69 13.12 -1.80
CA GLU A 55 -11.54 13.75 -1.12
C GLU A 55 -11.56 13.56 0.41
N SER A 56 -12.76 13.45 1.00
CA SER A 56 -12.95 13.12 2.41
C SER A 56 -12.49 11.71 2.77
N ASP A 57 -12.42 10.80 1.79
CA ASP A 57 -11.97 9.42 1.97
C ASP A 57 -10.54 9.24 1.46
N LYS A 58 -9.62 9.17 2.41
CA LYS A 58 -8.19 9.07 2.12
C LYS A 58 -7.69 7.62 2.13
N ARG A 59 -8.51 6.62 2.43
CA ARG A 59 -8.01 5.26 2.77
C ARG A 59 -7.26 4.63 1.59
N LEU A 60 -7.88 4.51 0.41
CA LEU A 60 -7.21 3.96 -0.77
C LEU A 60 -6.09 4.88 -1.28
N ARG A 61 -6.33 6.20 -1.28
CA ARG A 61 -5.32 7.20 -1.71
C ARG A 61 -4.04 7.06 -0.89
N CYS A 62 -4.15 6.92 0.43
CA CYS A 62 -2.99 6.74 1.29
C CYS A 62 -2.23 5.44 1.00
N VAL A 63 -2.91 4.34 0.71
CA VAL A 63 -2.24 3.09 0.31
C VAL A 63 -1.48 3.28 -1.01
N ALA A 64 -2.10 3.86 -2.03
CA ALA A 64 -1.46 4.15 -3.31
C ALA A 64 -0.23 5.06 -3.14
N LEU A 65 -0.38 6.16 -2.39
CA LEU A 65 0.69 7.11 -2.11
C LEU A 65 1.82 6.48 -1.28
N ALA A 66 1.52 5.58 -0.33
CA ALA A 66 2.53 4.83 0.42
C ALA A 66 3.38 3.96 -0.51
N ILE A 67 2.74 3.23 -1.42
CA ILE A 67 3.42 2.38 -2.39
C ILE A 67 4.34 3.21 -3.29
N VAL A 68 3.84 4.31 -3.83
CA VAL A 68 4.63 5.22 -4.68
C VAL A 68 5.78 5.84 -3.90
N LYS A 69 5.53 6.32 -2.67
CA LYS A 69 6.54 6.97 -1.83
C LYS A 69 7.69 6.02 -1.48
N THR A 70 7.35 4.82 -1.02
CA THR A 70 8.34 3.80 -0.63
C THR A 70 9.19 3.34 -1.81
N ARG A 71 8.69 3.48 -3.06
CA ARG A 71 9.37 3.05 -4.28
C ARG A 71 9.56 4.18 -5.28
N LEU A 72 9.73 5.41 -4.79
CA LEU A 72 9.69 6.59 -5.67
C LEU A 72 10.74 6.51 -6.79
N LYS A 73 11.96 6.05 -6.47
CA LYS A 73 13.04 5.87 -7.46
C LYS A 73 12.69 4.86 -8.54
N TYR A 74 11.94 3.80 -8.21
CA TYR A 74 11.50 2.81 -9.18
C TYR A 74 10.48 3.44 -10.15
N PHE A 75 9.47 4.11 -9.59
CA PHE A 75 8.39 4.70 -10.38
C PHE A 75 8.84 5.88 -11.25
N THR A 76 9.69 6.77 -10.73
CA THR A 76 10.16 7.94 -11.50
C THR A 76 11.15 7.60 -12.62
N ARG A 77 11.69 6.38 -12.65
CA ARG A 77 12.47 5.87 -13.79
C ARG A 77 11.60 5.42 -14.96
N ASN A 78 10.29 5.27 -14.77
CA ASN A 78 9.35 4.90 -15.80
C ASN A 78 8.61 6.16 -16.31
N PRO A 79 8.93 6.69 -17.50
CA PRO A 79 8.28 7.89 -18.02
C PRO A 79 6.77 7.75 -18.16
N ALA A 80 6.28 6.56 -18.53
CA ALA A 80 4.84 6.30 -18.67
C ALA A 80 4.10 6.43 -17.33
N PHE A 81 4.73 6.01 -16.22
CA PHE A 81 4.17 6.25 -14.90
C PHE A 81 4.08 7.75 -14.59
N VAL A 82 5.14 8.51 -14.88
CA VAL A 82 5.20 9.95 -14.60
C VAL A 82 4.13 10.69 -15.41
N GLU A 83 4.01 10.41 -16.70
CA GLU A 83 2.99 10.99 -17.58
C GLU A 83 1.57 10.71 -17.06
N GLU A 84 1.30 9.48 -16.60
CA GLU A 84 0.00 9.12 -16.07
C GLU A 84 -0.29 9.80 -14.72
N MET A 85 0.71 9.98 -13.86
CA MET A 85 0.54 10.71 -12.60
C MET A 85 0.39 12.22 -12.83
N ASP A 86 1.06 12.79 -13.83
CA ASP A 86 0.89 14.19 -14.25
C ASP A 86 -0.53 14.48 -14.76
N ALA A 87 -1.20 13.47 -15.34
CA ALA A 87 -2.57 13.58 -15.83
C ALA A 87 -3.63 13.52 -14.70
N ILE A 88 -3.26 13.09 -13.49
CA ILE A 88 -4.18 13.03 -12.35
C ILE A 88 -4.18 14.37 -11.62
N ASP A 89 -5.32 15.06 -11.67
CA ASP A 89 -5.51 16.34 -10.98
C ASP A 89 -5.16 16.25 -9.49
N GLY A 90 -4.19 17.08 -9.08
CA GLY A 90 -3.77 17.20 -7.69
C GLY A 90 -2.94 16.02 -7.15
N PHE A 91 -2.55 15.03 -7.98
CA PHE A 91 -1.77 13.88 -7.52
C PHE A 91 -0.47 14.30 -6.82
N TRP A 92 0.35 15.13 -7.45
CA TRP A 92 1.63 15.54 -6.87
C TRP A 92 1.47 16.42 -5.63
N ALA A 93 0.42 17.24 -5.58
CA ALA A 93 0.09 18.02 -4.39
C ALA A 93 -0.30 17.10 -3.23
N ALA A 94 -1.15 16.10 -3.49
CA ALA A 94 -1.54 15.08 -2.53
C ALA A 94 -0.33 14.24 -2.09
N PHE A 95 0.55 13.86 -3.01
CA PHE A 95 1.80 13.14 -2.73
C PHE A 95 2.75 13.94 -1.85
N ALA A 96 2.94 15.23 -2.14
CA ALA A 96 3.80 16.12 -1.35
C ALA A 96 3.22 16.32 0.05
N GLN A 97 1.92 16.61 0.16
CA GLN A 97 1.23 16.76 1.44
C GLN A 97 1.33 15.47 2.24
N TYR A 98 0.98 14.33 1.64
CA TYR A 98 1.07 13.02 2.25
C TYR A 98 2.49 12.71 2.75
N SER A 99 3.51 13.02 1.94
CA SER A 99 4.91 12.80 2.28
C SER A 99 5.37 13.63 3.47
N ALA A 100 4.88 14.88 3.57
CA ALA A 100 5.17 15.81 4.65
C ALA A 100 4.41 15.48 5.95
N THR A 101 3.14 15.13 5.85
CA THR A 101 2.30 14.82 7.02
C THR A 101 2.64 13.45 7.62
N TRP A 102 3.01 12.48 6.78
CA TRP A 102 3.24 11.10 7.21
C TRP A 102 4.63 10.61 6.80
N PRO A 103 5.73 11.21 7.31
CA PRO A 103 7.08 10.79 6.97
C PRO A 103 7.37 9.36 7.43
N TRP A 104 6.71 8.91 8.51
CA TRP A 104 6.87 7.59 9.14
C TRP A 104 5.83 6.54 8.73
N MET A 105 5.01 6.77 7.69
CA MET A 105 4.04 5.73 7.30
C MET A 105 4.79 4.55 6.70
N GLU A 106 4.89 3.51 7.52
CA GLU A 106 5.65 2.30 7.25
C GLU A 106 4.69 1.14 7.04
N LEU A 107 5.12 0.21 6.19
CA LEU A 107 4.51 -1.10 6.13
C LEU A 107 5.09 -1.93 7.27
N TYR A 108 4.25 -2.76 7.87
CA TYR A 108 4.63 -3.68 8.92
C TYR A 108 4.20 -5.08 8.54
N ARG A 109 5.07 -6.06 8.74
CA ARG A 109 4.78 -7.47 8.52
C ARG A 109 4.55 -8.17 9.85
N CYS A 110 3.46 -8.90 9.98
CA CYS A 110 3.18 -9.75 11.13
C CYS A 110 4.13 -10.95 11.16
N ARG A 111 4.82 -11.16 12.27
CA ARG A 111 5.71 -12.31 12.49
C ARG A 111 4.94 -13.63 12.57
N THR A 112 3.68 -13.60 13.00
CA THR A 112 2.86 -14.81 13.23
C THR A 112 2.30 -15.36 11.93
N CYS A 113 1.75 -14.50 11.06
CA CYS A 113 1.03 -14.94 9.86
C CYS A 113 1.55 -14.31 8.56
N GLY A 114 2.55 -13.43 8.62
CA GLY A 114 3.12 -12.78 7.44
C GLY A 114 2.29 -11.63 6.86
N GLU A 115 1.12 -11.33 7.45
CA GLU A 115 0.22 -10.24 7.03
C GLU A 115 0.95 -8.89 6.99
N VAL A 116 0.86 -8.17 5.88
CA VAL A 116 1.44 -6.83 5.76
C VAL A 116 0.36 -5.78 5.96
N MET A 117 0.57 -4.88 6.91
CA MET A 117 -0.36 -3.81 7.26
C MET A 117 0.35 -2.47 7.22
N MET A 118 -0.36 -1.40 6.88
CA MET A 118 0.13 -0.04 7.08
C MET A 118 -0.15 0.41 8.51
N ASN A 119 0.80 1.08 9.16
CA ASN A 119 0.48 1.89 10.34
C ASN A 119 -0.32 3.10 9.85
N LEU A 120 -1.64 3.07 10.04
CA LEU A 120 -2.50 4.07 9.47
C LEU A 120 -2.56 5.35 10.33
N PRO A 121 -2.44 6.50 9.67
CA PRO A 121 -2.62 7.83 10.25
C PRO A 121 -3.79 8.11 11.18
N TRP A 122 -4.95 7.54 10.86
CA TRP A 122 -6.26 8.03 11.29
C TRP A 122 -6.84 7.14 12.39
N GLU A 123 -6.09 6.14 12.83
CA GLU A 123 -6.32 5.49 14.11
C GLU A 123 -5.60 6.35 15.17
N GLU A 124 -6.20 7.51 15.49
CA GLU A 124 -5.88 8.28 16.69
C GLU A 124 -6.26 7.53 17.98
N ASP A 125 -6.82 6.33 17.84
CA ASP A 125 -7.07 5.42 18.93
C ASP A 125 -5.75 4.86 19.48
N THR A 126 -5.60 4.96 20.79
CA THR A 126 -4.46 4.43 21.55
C THR A 126 -4.27 2.91 21.46
N SER A 127 -5.15 2.19 20.74
CA SER A 127 -5.01 0.78 20.40
C SER A 127 -4.35 0.60 19.03
N ALA A 128 -3.23 -0.14 19.00
CA ALA A 128 -2.71 -0.62 17.73
C ALA A 128 -3.75 -1.53 17.05
N PRO A 129 -3.93 -1.44 15.73
CA PRO A 129 -4.88 -2.26 15.02
C PRO A 129 -4.50 -3.73 15.20
N ALA A 130 -5.51 -4.56 15.46
CA ALA A 130 -5.29 -5.98 15.51
C ALA A 130 -4.75 -6.50 14.18
N CYS A 131 -3.90 -7.53 14.20
CA CYS A 131 -3.47 -8.16 12.95
C CYS A 131 -4.69 -8.72 12.22
N TRP A 132 -4.97 -8.24 11.00
CA TRP A 132 -6.18 -8.64 10.28
C TRP A 132 -6.18 -10.10 9.85
N GLY A 133 -5.00 -10.72 9.71
CA GLY A 133 -4.89 -12.13 9.32
C GLY A 133 -5.16 -13.08 10.48
N CYS A 134 -4.39 -12.95 11.56
CA CYS A 134 -4.42 -13.92 12.67
C CYS A 134 -5.12 -13.42 13.93
N HIS A 135 -5.43 -12.13 14.03
CA HIS A 135 -5.94 -11.47 15.23
C HIS A 135 -5.12 -11.71 16.52
N ALA A 136 -3.91 -12.29 16.42
CA ALA A 136 -3.04 -12.62 17.54
C ALA A 136 -2.36 -11.38 18.16
N VAL A 137 -2.65 -10.21 17.60
CA VAL A 137 -2.21 -8.91 18.10
C VAL A 137 -3.51 -8.20 18.46
N ASP A 138 -3.81 -8.07 19.74
CA ASP A 138 -5.04 -7.46 20.27
C ASP A 138 -4.76 -6.18 21.07
N ASP A 139 -3.49 -5.93 21.42
CA ASP A 139 -3.04 -4.69 22.04
C ASP A 139 -1.75 -4.12 21.42
N HIS A 140 -1.44 -2.88 21.77
CA HIS A 140 -0.28 -2.15 21.26
C HIS A 140 1.07 -2.75 21.71
N ARG A 141 1.11 -3.50 22.83
CA ARG A 141 2.31 -4.17 23.32
C ARG A 141 2.61 -5.42 22.48
N ALA A 142 1.59 -6.23 22.21
CA ALA A 142 1.63 -7.37 21.31
C ALA A 142 1.95 -6.92 19.88
N TRP A 143 1.49 -5.74 19.46
CA TRP A 143 1.77 -5.20 18.13
C TRP A 143 3.26 -4.94 17.95
N ARG A 144 3.89 -4.22 18.88
CA ARG A 144 5.35 -3.97 18.82
C ARG A 144 6.19 -5.24 18.91
N ALA A 145 5.71 -6.25 19.62
CA ALA A 145 6.42 -7.53 19.75
C ALA A 145 6.31 -8.40 18.47
N ASN A 146 5.19 -8.30 17.75
CA ASN A 146 4.85 -9.21 16.66
C ASN A 146 4.83 -8.56 15.27
N MET A 147 4.97 -7.24 15.17
CA MET A 147 5.05 -6.53 13.89
C MET A 147 6.48 -6.05 13.68
N VAL A 148 7.04 -6.33 12.50
CA VAL A 148 8.34 -5.79 12.07
C VAL A 148 8.13 -4.78 10.97
N LYS A 149 8.91 -3.70 11.00
CA LYS A 149 8.98 -2.79 9.87
C LYS A 149 9.33 -3.60 8.62
N TYR A 150 8.54 -3.39 7.58
CA TYR A 150 8.70 -4.00 6.29
C TYR A 150 9.14 -2.91 5.31
N ASP A 151 10.41 -2.93 4.93
CA ASP A 151 10.89 -2.16 3.80
C ASP A 151 10.83 -3.06 2.56
N PRO A 152 9.91 -2.81 1.62
CA PRO A 152 9.85 -3.60 0.40
C PRO A 152 11.11 -3.47 -0.44
N ASN A 153 11.86 -2.37 -0.36
CA ASN A 153 13.10 -2.22 -1.13
C ASN A 153 14.20 -3.17 -0.63
N GLU A 154 14.29 -3.44 0.68
CA GLU A 154 15.29 -4.37 1.22
C GLU A 154 15.05 -5.82 0.75
N GLU A 155 13.78 -6.23 0.67
CA GLU A 155 13.41 -7.55 0.15
C GLU A 155 13.71 -7.63 -1.36
N GLU A 156 13.49 -6.54 -2.09
CA GLU A 156 13.79 -6.43 -3.52
C GLU A 156 15.29 -6.50 -3.83
N GLU A 157 16.12 -5.74 -3.11
CA GLU A 157 17.58 -5.77 -3.25
C GLU A 157 18.13 -7.18 -2.98
N LYS A 158 17.57 -7.87 -1.99
CA LYS A 158 17.92 -9.25 -1.67
C LYS A 158 17.51 -10.23 -2.78
N GLU A 159 16.29 -10.11 -3.31
CA GLU A 159 15.84 -10.93 -4.45
C GLU A 159 16.70 -10.72 -5.70
N GLU A 160 17.05 -9.47 -6.01
CA GLU A 160 17.89 -9.13 -7.17
C GLU A 160 19.32 -9.67 -6.98
N ALA A 161 19.89 -9.54 -5.80
CA ALA A 161 21.17 -10.13 -5.45
C ALA A 161 21.17 -11.66 -5.58
N GLU A 162 20.10 -12.33 -5.13
CA GLU A 162 19.94 -13.78 -5.28
C GLU A 162 19.81 -14.20 -6.75
N ARG A 163 19.09 -13.44 -7.57
CA ARG A 163 18.99 -13.69 -9.03
C ARG A 163 20.33 -13.48 -9.72
N ALA A 164 21.07 -12.43 -9.37
CA ALA A 164 22.39 -12.16 -9.90
C ALA A 164 23.39 -13.28 -9.53
N ALA A 165 23.36 -13.73 -8.27
CA ALA A 165 24.19 -14.84 -7.80
C ALA A 165 23.85 -16.17 -8.48
N LYS A 166 22.56 -16.42 -8.78
CA LYS A 166 22.15 -17.61 -9.57
C LYS A 166 22.66 -17.56 -11.01
N ARG A 167 22.62 -16.39 -11.66
CA ARG A 167 23.17 -16.20 -13.01
C ARG A 167 24.67 -16.48 -13.05
N GLN A 168 25.44 -15.93 -12.09
CA GLN A 168 26.88 -16.16 -11.98
C GLN A 168 27.30 -17.61 -11.70
N ARG A 169 26.38 -18.47 -11.24
CA ARG A 169 26.65 -19.90 -11.00
C ARG A 169 26.32 -20.78 -12.21
N MET A 170 25.64 -20.24 -13.22
CA MET A 170 25.27 -20.94 -14.44
C MET A 170 26.20 -20.62 -15.62
N ASP A 171 27.06 -19.62 -15.46
CA ASP A 171 28.18 -19.27 -16.34
C ASP A 171 29.48 -19.94 -15.84
#